data_AF-A0A2S7JMS3-F1
#
_entry.id   AF-A0A2S7JMS3-F1
#
_cell.length_a   1.000
_cell.length_b   1.000
_cell.length_c   1.000
_cell.angle_alpha   90.00
_cell.angle_beta   90.00
_cell.angle_gamma   90.00
#
_symmetry.space_group_name_H-M   'P 1'
#
loop_
_entity.id
_entity.type
_entity.pdbx_description
1 polymer ?
#
loop_
_entity_poly.entity_id
_entity_poly.type
_entity_poly.pdbx_seq_one_letter_code
_entity_poly.pdbx_strand_id
1 'polypeptide(L)'
;MTELLFAFYFLVLLATLLLKSPVIKGPWLFLMRAFFPNWKFFHAVGHVPHLYARSAVLQTPGDLLWSDWVLIYPRRTRRWHHFVHNPDTNLGLGQQNLVDHFWADLYDLPEGADPRRLVTYAMISRLVADVFRARDTSFTHSQFELRMVLESPAETVDTHVMMTSPVLPC
;
A
#
# COMPACT_ATOMS: atom_id res chain seq x y z
N MET A 1 36.32 -14.55 28.44
CA MET A 1 35.98 -13.41 27.56
C MET A 1 34.66 -13.60 26.83
N THR A 2 34.41 -14.78 26.24
CA THR A 2 33.14 -15.12 25.59
C THR A 2 31.94 -15.10 26.53
N GLU A 3 32.07 -15.60 27.76
CA GLU A 3 30.97 -15.59 28.74
C GLU A 3 30.51 -14.18 29.13
N LEU A 4 31.45 -13.23 29.25
CA LEU A 4 31.15 -11.81 29.48
C LEU A 4 30.41 -11.19 28.29
N LEU A 5 30.78 -11.55 27.05
CA LEU A 5 30.08 -11.11 25.85
C LEU A 5 28.66 -11.68 25.77
N PHE A 6 28.46 -12.95 26.17
CA PHE A 6 27.14 -13.55 26.25
C PHE A 6 26.27 -12.89 27.33
N ALA A 7 26.80 -12.71 28.54
CA ALA A 7 26.07 -12.03 29.62
C ALA A 7 25.72 -10.58 29.24
N PHE A 8 26.65 -9.86 28.61
CA PHE A 8 26.42 -8.51 28.11
C PHE A 8 25.34 -8.48 27.02
N TYR A 9 25.38 -9.41 26.06
CA TYR A 9 24.35 -9.53 25.03
C TYR A 9 22.95 -9.72 25.62
N PHE A 10 22.80 -10.62 26.60
CA PHE A 10 21.51 -10.85 27.26
C PHE A 10 21.05 -9.67 28.12
N LEU A 11 21.98 -8.96 28.78
CA LEU A 11 21.66 -7.74 29.52
C LEU A 11 21.16 -6.62 28.60
N VAL A 12 21.80 -6.43 27.44
CA VAL A 12 21.33 -5.47 26.43
C VAL A 12 19.94 -5.86 25.91
N LEU A 13 19.71 -7.15 25.63
CA LEU A 13 18.43 -7.66 25.16
C LEU A 13 17.32 -7.50 26.21
N LEU A 14 17.62 -7.75 27.49
CA LEU A 14 16.68 -7.53 28.59
C LEU A 14 16.39 -6.03 28.76
N ALA A 15 17.41 -5.17 28.64
CA ALA A 15 17.24 -3.73 28.72
C ALA A 15 16.34 -3.21 27.58
N THR A 16 16.51 -3.67 26.33
CA THR A 16 15.67 -3.22 25.21
C THR A 16 14.23 -3.71 25.29
N LEU A 17 13.96 -4.83 25.97
CA LEU A 17 12.59 -5.30 26.24
C LEU A 17 11.89 -4.48 27.34
N LEU A 18 12.64 -4.03 28.35
CA LEU A 18 12.11 -3.23 29.46
C LEU A 18 11.96 -1.75 29.11
N LEU A 19 12.87 -1.24 28.28
CA LEU A 19 12.85 0.13 27.80
C LEU A 19 11.86 0.25 26.64
N LYS A 20 10.62 0.63 26.95
CA LYS A 20 9.64 1.06 25.94
C LYS A 20 10.16 2.33 25.26
N SER A 21 10.86 2.18 24.14
CA SER A 21 11.25 3.31 23.30
C SER A 21 10.00 4.04 22.83
N PRO A 22 9.97 5.39 22.89
CA PRO A 22 8.91 6.12 22.21
C PRO A 22 8.94 5.76 20.71
N VAL A 23 7.77 5.59 20.12
CA VAL A 23 7.65 5.40 18.67
C VAL A 23 8.07 6.70 18.01
N ILE A 24 9.27 6.73 17.45
CA ILE A 24 9.78 7.91 16.75
C ILE A 24 9.08 7.97 15.40
N LYS A 25 8.09 8.86 15.27
CA LYS A 25 7.40 9.17 14.01
C LYS A 25 7.98 10.45 13.42
N GLY A 26 8.22 10.47 12.12
CA GLY A 26 8.66 11.68 11.41
C GLY A 26 8.55 11.53 9.89
N PRO A 27 8.33 12.63 9.13
CA PRO A 27 8.14 12.57 7.67
C PRO A 27 9.32 11.95 6.91
N TRP A 28 10.55 12.14 7.41
CA TRP A 28 11.75 11.56 6.80
C TRP A 28 11.99 10.10 7.23
N LEU A 29 11.77 9.79 8.51
CA LEU A 29 11.83 8.40 9.02
C LEU A 29 10.78 7.50 8.35
N PHE A 30 9.66 8.09 7.94
CA PHE A 30 8.66 7.45 7.14
C PHE A 30 9.18 6.99 5.77
N LEU A 31 10.03 7.76 5.09
CA LEU A 31 10.65 7.33 3.83
C LEU A 31 11.58 6.14 4.05
N MET A 32 12.22 6.06 5.22
CA MET A 32 13.09 4.96 5.60
C MET A 32 12.33 3.64 5.87
N ARG A 33 11.00 3.67 6.01
CA ARG A 33 10.21 2.45 6.28
C ARG A 33 10.30 1.41 5.17
N ALA A 34 10.64 1.80 3.94
CA ALA A 34 10.88 0.88 2.84
C ALA A 34 12.06 -0.09 3.11
N PHE A 35 12.99 0.29 4.00
CA PHE A 35 14.15 -0.54 4.37
C PHE A 35 13.89 -1.46 5.57
N PHE A 36 12.77 -1.26 6.29
CA PHE A 36 12.43 -2.07 7.46
C PHE A 36 11.34 -3.08 7.09
N PRO A 37 11.58 -4.39 7.23
CA PRO A 37 10.58 -5.40 6.87
C PRO A 37 9.34 -5.24 7.74
N ASN A 38 8.17 -5.10 7.11
CA ASN A 38 6.89 -5.05 7.79
C ASN A 38 6.49 -6.47 8.24
N TRP A 39 6.68 -6.84 9.50
CA TRP A 39 6.38 -8.21 9.97
C TRP A 39 4.87 -8.54 10.03
N LYS A 40 3.98 -7.62 9.61
CA LYS A 40 2.53 -7.86 9.56
C LYS A 40 2.10 -8.90 8.51
N PHE A 41 3.00 -9.34 7.62
CA PHE A 41 2.70 -10.33 6.56
C PHE A 41 2.12 -11.67 7.06
N PHE A 42 2.39 -12.05 8.32
CA PHE A 42 2.07 -13.41 8.81
C PHE A 42 0.86 -13.49 9.75
N HIS A 43 0.21 -12.37 10.10
CA HIS A 43 -0.82 -12.33 11.16
C HIS A 43 -2.19 -11.82 10.73
N ALA A 44 -2.37 -11.30 9.51
CA ALA A 44 -3.65 -10.76 9.08
C ALA A 44 -4.58 -11.86 8.54
N VAL A 45 -5.28 -12.56 9.43
CA VAL A 45 -6.51 -13.28 9.06
C VAL A 45 -7.63 -12.24 9.13
N GLY A 46 -8.06 -11.69 7.98
CA GLY A 46 -9.07 -10.63 7.95
C GLY A 46 -9.05 -9.80 6.66
N HIS A 47 -9.70 -8.64 6.68
CA HIS A 47 -9.73 -7.75 5.53
C HIS A 47 -8.35 -7.14 5.24
N VAL A 48 -7.94 -7.19 3.98
CA VAL A 48 -6.71 -6.59 3.48
C VAL A 48 -7.01 -5.38 2.61
N PRO A 49 -6.17 -4.32 2.64
CA PRO A 49 -6.39 -3.15 1.82
C PRO A 49 -5.99 -3.43 0.36
N HIS A 50 -6.93 -3.23 -0.56
CA HIS A 50 -6.76 -3.30 -2.00
C HIS A 50 -7.01 -1.94 -2.65
N LEU A 51 -6.12 -1.55 -3.56
CA LEU A 51 -6.26 -0.33 -4.34
C LEU A 51 -6.88 -0.63 -5.70
N TYR A 52 -8.11 -0.15 -5.89
CA TYR A 52 -8.79 -0.15 -7.17
C TYR A 52 -8.72 1.23 -7.79
N ALA A 53 -8.61 1.31 -9.11
CA ALA A 53 -8.67 2.57 -9.82
C ALA A 53 -9.49 2.43 -11.10
N ARG A 54 -10.08 3.53 -11.55
CA ARG A 54 -10.72 3.65 -12.87
C ARG A 54 -10.26 4.94 -13.55
N SER A 55 -10.26 4.92 -14.87
CA SER A 55 -9.99 6.08 -15.71
C SER A 55 -11.27 6.55 -16.40
N ALA A 56 -11.28 7.79 -16.86
CA ALA A 56 -12.36 8.31 -17.68
C ALA A 56 -11.85 9.17 -18.84
N VAL A 57 -12.61 9.10 -19.94
CA VAL A 57 -12.42 9.94 -21.12
C VAL A 57 -13.58 10.93 -21.20
N LEU A 58 -13.25 12.22 -21.33
CA LEU A 58 -14.22 13.28 -21.56
C LEU A 58 -14.74 13.18 -23.00
N GLN A 59 -16.02 12.82 -23.18
CA GLN A 59 -16.62 12.76 -24.52
C GLN A 59 -17.25 14.09 -24.93
N THR A 60 -18.04 14.67 -24.03
CA THR A 60 -18.66 15.99 -24.19
C THR A 60 -18.46 16.80 -22.91
N PRO A 61 -18.60 18.13 -22.93
CA PRO A 61 -18.43 18.95 -21.74
C PRO A 61 -19.39 18.51 -20.64
N GLY A 62 -18.85 17.87 -19.59
CA GLY A 62 -19.62 17.37 -18.44
C GLY A 62 -19.95 15.88 -18.45
N ASP A 63 -19.68 15.14 -19.54
CA ASP A 63 -19.92 13.69 -19.60
C ASP A 63 -18.61 12.90 -19.67
N LEU A 64 -18.40 12.06 -18.64
CA LEU A 64 -17.22 11.24 -18.45
C LEU A 64 -17.57 9.78 -18.70
N LEU A 65 -17.02 9.21 -19.78
CA LEU A 65 -17.11 7.77 -19.99
C LEU A 65 -16.08 7.08 -19.09
N TRP A 66 -16.55 6.36 -18.08
CA TRP A 66 -15.73 5.65 -17.11
C TRP A 66 -15.35 4.24 -17.57
N SER A 67 -14.12 3.84 -17.28
CA SER A 67 -13.68 2.45 -17.34
C SER A 67 -14.18 1.66 -16.13
N ASP A 68 -14.11 0.33 -16.25
CA ASP A 68 -14.26 -0.55 -15.10
C ASP A 68 -13.17 -0.29 -14.05
N TRP A 69 -13.48 -0.66 -12.80
CA TRP A 69 -12.53 -0.65 -11.70
C TRP A 69 -11.49 -1.75 -11.89
N VAL A 70 -10.22 -1.38 -11.85
CA VAL A 70 -9.11 -2.31 -11.97
C VAL A 70 -8.23 -2.29 -10.73
N LEU A 71 -7.88 -3.48 -10.27
CA LEU A 71 -6.87 -3.68 -9.22
C LEU A 71 -5.49 -3.25 -9.74
N ILE A 72 -4.81 -2.36 -9.00
CA ILE A 72 -3.54 -1.76 -9.43
C ILE A 72 -2.37 -2.76 -9.41
N TYR A 73 -2.38 -3.75 -8.51
CA TYR A 73 -1.34 -4.77 -8.36
C TYR A 73 -1.95 -6.18 -8.35
N PRO A 74 -2.43 -6.68 -9.50
CA PRO A 74 -3.05 -8.01 -9.56
C PRO A 74 -2.04 -9.13 -9.25
N ARG A 75 -2.55 -10.25 -8.72
CA ARG A 75 -1.74 -11.46 -8.44
C ARG A 75 -1.01 -11.92 -9.71
N ARG A 76 0.30 -12.13 -9.62
CA ARG A 76 1.14 -12.58 -10.73
C ARG A 76 1.13 -14.09 -10.86
N THR A 77 1.20 -14.59 -12.11
CA THR A 77 1.29 -16.03 -12.37
C THR A 77 2.66 -16.56 -11.94
N ARG A 78 2.66 -17.72 -11.26
CA ARG A 78 3.90 -18.35 -10.80
C ARG A 78 4.61 -18.98 -11.99
N ARG A 79 5.91 -18.70 -12.15
CA ARG A 79 6.76 -19.25 -13.21
C ARG A 79 8.06 -19.77 -12.60
N TRP A 80 8.62 -20.83 -13.16
CA TRP A 80 9.83 -21.46 -12.62
C TRP A 80 11.05 -20.51 -12.59
N HIS A 81 11.22 -19.62 -13.56
CA HIS A 81 12.35 -18.68 -13.55
C HIS A 81 12.25 -17.60 -12.45
N HIS A 82 11.08 -17.42 -11.82
CA HIS A 82 10.90 -16.48 -10.73
C HIS A 82 11.69 -16.83 -9.47
N PHE A 83 12.25 -18.04 -9.36
CA PHE A 83 13.18 -18.39 -8.27
C PHE A 83 14.49 -17.60 -8.34
N VAL A 84 14.91 -17.19 -9.54
CA VAL A 84 16.19 -16.48 -9.74
C VAL A 84 15.97 -15.02 -10.16
N HIS A 85 14.92 -14.75 -10.94
CA HIS A 85 14.62 -13.40 -11.42
C HIS A 85 13.12 -13.13 -11.44
N ASN A 86 12.66 -12.25 -10.55
CA ASN A 86 11.24 -11.93 -10.39
C ASN A 86 11.01 -10.42 -10.13
N PRO A 87 11.35 -9.56 -11.10
CA PRO A 87 11.19 -8.12 -10.96
C PRO A 87 9.72 -7.72 -10.77
N ASP A 88 8.79 -8.40 -11.45
CA ASP A 88 7.37 -8.08 -11.42
C ASP A 88 6.71 -8.34 -10.07
N THR A 89 7.07 -9.44 -9.40
CA THR A 89 6.55 -9.72 -8.06
C THR A 89 7.19 -8.82 -7.03
N ASN A 90 8.49 -8.50 -7.16
CA ASN A 90 9.15 -7.55 -6.26
C ASN A 90 8.52 -6.16 -6.36
N LEU A 91 8.21 -5.71 -7.58
CA LEU A 91 7.45 -4.47 -7.80
C LEU A 91 6.05 -4.55 -7.20
N GLY A 92 5.34 -5.67 -7.42
CA GLY A 92 4.01 -5.90 -6.84
C GLY A 92 4.01 -5.87 -5.31
N LEU A 93 5.02 -6.46 -4.67
CA LEU A 93 5.21 -6.40 -3.21
C LEU A 93 5.50 -4.97 -2.74
N GLY A 94 6.29 -4.20 -3.50
CA GLY A 94 6.52 -2.78 -3.22
C GLY A 94 5.23 -1.95 -3.30
N GLN A 95 4.41 -2.19 -4.32
CA GLN A 95 3.11 -1.54 -4.51
C GLN A 95 2.12 -1.93 -3.39
N GLN A 96 2.06 -3.21 -3.03
CA GLN A 96 1.25 -3.70 -1.92
C GLN A 96 1.67 -3.05 -0.60
N ASN A 97 2.97 -3.01 -0.30
CA ASN A 97 3.49 -2.33 0.89
C ASN A 97 3.09 -0.86 0.91
N LEU A 98 3.18 -0.15 -0.22
CA LEU A 98 2.74 1.24 -0.30
C LEU A 98 1.27 1.41 0.09
N VAL A 99 0.41 0.49 -0.36
CA VAL A 99 -1.03 0.50 -0.05
C VAL A 99 -1.30 0.16 1.41
N ASP A 100 -0.59 -0.82 1.97
CA ASP A 100 -0.67 -1.15 3.40
C ASP A 100 -0.28 0.06 4.27
N HIS A 101 0.73 0.81 3.86
CA HIS A 101 1.15 2.03 4.55
C HIS A 101 0.16 3.18 4.36
N PHE A 102 -0.44 3.33 3.18
CA PHE A 102 -1.49 4.32 2.98
C PHE A 102 -2.72 4.01 3.84
N TRP A 103 -3.12 2.74 3.92
CA TRP A 103 -4.18 2.29 4.83
C TRP A 103 -3.86 2.61 6.29
N ALA A 104 -2.62 2.34 6.74
CA ALA A 104 -2.21 2.63 8.10
C ALA A 104 -2.22 4.13 8.41
N ASP A 105 -1.73 4.97 7.49
CA ASP A 105 -1.75 6.43 7.65
C ASP A 105 -3.18 6.99 7.67
N LEU A 106 -4.08 6.40 6.88
CA LEU A 106 -5.49 6.78 6.87
C LEU A 106 -6.18 6.37 8.18
N TYR A 107 -5.83 5.21 8.73
CA TYR A 107 -6.35 4.74 10.03
C TYR A 107 -5.88 5.61 11.20
N ASP A 108 -4.61 6.06 11.16
CA ASP A 108 -4.03 6.96 12.17
C ASP A 108 -4.52 8.43 12.02
N LEU A 109 -5.23 8.76 10.93
CA LEU A 109 -5.67 10.12 10.64
C LEU A 109 -6.83 10.53 11.57
N PRO A 110 -6.81 11.74 12.17
CA PRO A 110 -7.92 12.22 12.97
C PRO A 110 -9.23 12.28 12.17
N GLU A 111 -10.35 12.02 12.85
CA GLU A 111 -11.68 12.05 12.23
C GLU A 111 -11.95 13.42 11.58
N GLY A 112 -12.37 13.41 10.31
CA GLY A 112 -12.64 14.61 9.52
C GLY A 112 -11.42 15.35 8.96
N ALA A 113 -10.18 14.88 9.22
CA ALA A 113 -9.00 15.44 8.58
C ALA A 113 -8.91 15.01 7.10
N ASP A 114 -8.35 15.88 6.25
CA ASP A 114 -8.25 15.64 4.80
C ASP A 114 -7.11 14.65 4.47
N PRO A 115 -7.41 13.47 3.89
CA PRO A 115 -6.40 12.47 3.53
C PRO A 115 -5.39 12.97 2.50
N ARG A 116 -5.73 14.01 1.72
CA ARG A 116 -4.86 14.60 0.69
C ARG A 116 -3.56 15.19 1.25
N ARG A 117 -3.50 15.44 2.56
CA ARG A 117 -2.29 15.92 3.25
C ARG A 117 -1.25 14.82 3.48
N LEU A 118 -1.62 13.56 3.33
CA LEU A 118 -0.72 12.42 3.54
C LEU A 118 0.25 12.27 2.36
N VAL A 119 1.53 12.03 2.66
CA VAL A 119 2.54 11.74 1.64
C VAL A 119 2.18 10.45 0.88
N THR A 120 1.65 9.46 1.58
CA THR A 120 1.12 8.22 0.96
C THR A 120 -0.01 8.49 -0.01
N TYR A 121 -0.88 9.46 0.25
CA TYR A 121 -1.93 9.83 -0.71
C TYR A 121 -1.32 10.34 -2.03
N ALA A 122 -0.29 11.20 -1.95
CA ALA A 122 0.41 11.68 -3.13
C ALA A 122 1.14 10.56 -3.89
N MET A 123 1.78 9.63 -3.17
CA MET A 123 2.44 8.46 -3.76
C MET A 123 1.45 7.51 -4.44
N ILE A 124 0.28 7.27 -3.83
CA ILE A 124 -0.79 6.43 -4.39
C ILE A 124 -1.38 7.08 -5.64
N SER A 125 -1.68 8.39 -5.57
CA SER A 125 -2.18 9.14 -6.72
C SER A 125 -1.21 9.06 -7.90
N ARG A 126 0.10 9.16 -7.63
CA ARG A 126 1.14 9.01 -8.63
C ARG A 126 1.21 7.59 -9.20
N LEU A 127 1.16 6.57 -8.34
CA LEU A 127 1.15 5.16 -8.75
C LEU A 127 -0.03 4.86 -9.69
N VAL A 128 -1.23 5.35 -9.36
CA VAL A 128 -2.43 5.19 -10.19
C VAL A 128 -2.24 5.83 -11.57
N ALA A 129 -1.72 7.06 -11.60
CA ALA A 129 -1.43 7.74 -12.86
C ALA A 129 -0.39 6.99 -13.70
N ASP A 130 0.69 6.50 -13.09
CA ASP A 130 1.75 5.76 -13.79
C ASP A 130 1.22 4.43 -14.34
N VAL A 131 0.36 3.72 -13.60
CA VAL A 131 -0.26 2.47 -14.06
C VAL A 131 -1.22 2.70 -15.22
N PHE A 132 -2.01 3.78 -15.18
CA PHE A 132 -2.87 4.10 -16.31
C PHE A 132 -2.08 4.54 -17.53
N ARG A 133 -1.08 5.43 -17.38
CA ARG A 133 -0.22 5.86 -18.49
C ARG A 133 0.52 4.70 -19.16
N ALA A 134 0.86 3.65 -18.41
CA ALA A 134 1.48 2.45 -18.96
C ALA A 134 0.50 1.58 -19.79
N ARG A 135 -0.82 1.73 -19.59
CA ARG A 135 -1.86 0.96 -20.30
C ARG A 135 -2.48 1.73 -21.46
N ASP A 136 -2.79 3.00 -21.24
CA ASP A 136 -3.47 3.88 -22.17
C ASP A 136 -3.12 5.33 -21.85
N THR A 137 -2.85 6.15 -22.86
CA THR A 137 -2.50 7.58 -22.71
C THR A 137 -3.68 8.51 -22.97
N SER A 138 -4.84 7.98 -23.39
CA SER A 138 -5.99 8.76 -23.86
C SER A 138 -6.97 9.18 -22.74
N PHE A 139 -6.72 8.79 -21.49
CA PHE A 139 -7.58 9.16 -20.37
C PHE A 139 -7.37 10.61 -19.93
N THR A 140 -8.46 11.24 -19.52
CA THR A 140 -8.51 12.65 -19.09
C THR A 140 -8.66 12.80 -17.58
N HIS A 141 -9.29 11.81 -16.94
CA HIS A 141 -9.58 11.81 -15.52
C HIS A 141 -9.26 10.44 -14.93
N SER A 142 -8.94 10.42 -13.63
CA SER A 142 -8.74 9.20 -12.87
C SER A 142 -9.36 9.32 -11.48
N GLN A 143 -9.73 8.16 -10.94
CA GLN A 143 -10.23 8.02 -9.59
C GLN A 143 -9.74 6.71 -9.01
N PHE A 144 -9.45 6.68 -7.72
CA PHE A 144 -9.07 5.46 -7.02
C PHE A 144 -9.88 5.26 -5.74
N GLU A 145 -9.98 3.99 -5.34
CA GLU A 145 -10.66 3.53 -4.14
C GLU A 145 -9.77 2.60 -3.35
N LEU A 146 -9.71 2.85 -2.04
CA LEU A 146 -9.15 1.92 -1.09
C LEU A 146 -10.27 1.03 -0.55
N ARG A 147 -10.19 -0.27 -0.83
CA ARG A 147 -11.20 -1.26 -0.42
C ARG A 147 -10.58 -2.26 0.55
N MET A 148 -11.30 -2.57 1.61
CA MET A 148 -10.96 -3.63 2.56
C MET A 148 -11.60 -4.92 2.07
N VAL A 149 -10.78 -5.82 1.54
CA VAL A 149 -11.25 -7.05 0.88
C VAL A 149 -10.93 -8.25 1.75
N LEU A 150 -11.91 -9.10 1.98
CA LEU A 150 -11.72 -10.42 2.58
C LEU A 150 -11.67 -11.44 1.45
N GLU A 151 -10.50 -12.04 1.21
CA GLU A 151 -10.33 -13.06 0.19
C GLU A 151 -10.27 -14.47 0.80
N SER A 152 -11.07 -15.37 0.25
CA SER A 152 -10.91 -16.82 0.36
C SER A 152 -9.96 -17.30 -0.75
N PRO A 153 -9.32 -18.48 -0.62
CA PRO A 153 -8.52 -19.06 -1.71
C PRO A 153 -9.24 -19.16 -3.07
N ALA A 154 -10.57 -19.23 -3.08
CA ALA A 154 -11.38 -19.37 -4.29
C ALA A 154 -12.09 -18.08 -4.73
N GLU A 155 -12.50 -17.21 -3.81
CA GLU A 155 -13.37 -16.07 -4.12
C GLU A 155 -13.21 -14.91 -3.13
N THR A 156 -13.65 -13.73 -3.56
CA THR A 156 -13.82 -12.58 -2.66
C THR A 156 -15.07 -12.77 -1.83
N VAL A 157 -14.91 -12.88 -0.51
CA VAL A 157 -15.98 -13.14 0.45
C VAL A 157 -16.70 -11.85 0.83
N ASP A 158 -15.95 -10.78 1.06
CA ASP A 158 -16.50 -9.49 1.46
C ASP A 158 -15.65 -8.33 0.98
N THR A 159 -16.27 -7.17 0.74
CA THR A 159 -15.61 -5.95 0.29
C THR A 159 -16.28 -4.71 0.88
N HIS A 160 -15.46 -3.86 1.50
CA HIS A 160 -15.92 -2.58 2.05
C HIS A 160 -15.06 -1.43 1.53
N VAL A 161 -15.68 -0.36 1.03
CA VAL A 161 -14.97 0.83 0.57
C VAL A 161 -14.62 1.72 1.76
N MET A 162 -13.33 1.91 2.01
CA MET A 162 -12.82 2.75 3.09
C MET A 162 -12.69 4.22 2.64
N MET A 163 -12.28 4.44 1.40
CA MET A 163 -12.08 5.77 0.85
C MET A 163 -12.23 5.76 -0.66
N THR A 164 -12.87 6.81 -1.19
CA THR A 164 -12.88 7.15 -2.62
C THR A 164 -12.17 8.48 -2.82
N SER A 165 -11.22 8.53 -3.75
CA SER A 165 -10.55 9.79 -4.11
C SER A 165 -11.53 10.74 -4.82
N PRO A 166 -11.32 12.07 -4.76
CA PRO A 166 -11.94 12.97 -5.72
C PRO A 166 -11.54 12.56 -7.14
N VAL A 167 -12.36 12.98 -8.12
CA VAL A 167 -12.02 12.84 -9.54
C VAL A 167 -10.87 13.81 -9.84
N LEU A 168 -9.74 13.25 -10.29
CA LEU A 168 -8.53 14.01 -10.60
C LEU A 168 -8.35 14.14 -12.12
N PRO A 169 -8.16 15.35 -12.67
CA PRO A 169 -7.71 15.52 -14.04
C PRO A 169 -6.26 15.02 -14.20
N CYS A 170 -5.92 14.45 -15.35
CA CYS A 170 -4.67 13.69 -15.59
C CYS A 170 -3.68 14.36 -16.55
#